data_AF-A0AAU5BSU8-F1
#
_entry.id   AF-A0AAU5BSU8-F1
#
_cell.length_a   1.000
_cell.length_b   1.000
_cell.length_c   1.000
_cell.angle_alpha   90.00
_cell.angle_beta   90.00
_cell.angle_gamma   90.00
#
_symmetry.space_group_name_H-M   'P 1'
#
loop_
_entity.id
_entity.type
_entity.pdbx_description
1 polymer ?
#
loop_
_entity_poly.entity_id
_entity_poly.type
_entity_poly.pdbx_seq_one_letter_code
_entity_poly.pdbx_strand_id
1 'polypeptide(L)'
;MDHSSLQELLTPVTARTDPTGYTVRVAVIPDGQRPESGDWQEAEWVTIGGLPYASLLVGPGGAVQVSRGPYRTWVEITAPPEKPVVASPTFHVT
;
A
#
# COMPACT_ATOMS: atom_id res chain seq x y z
N MET A 1 -23.60 -1.12 -9.19
CA MET A 1 -22.91 -0.57 -8.01
C MET A 1 -21.87 0.38 -8.55
N ASP A 2 -22.06 1.66 -8.27
CA ASP A 2 -21.21 2.72 -8.79
C ASP A 2 -19.85 2.66 -8.07
N HIS A 3 -18.74 2.49 -8.80
CA HIS A 3 -17.39 2.38 -8.25
C HIS A 3 -16.76 3.77 -8.04
N SER A 4 -17.56 4.74 -7.60
CA SER A 4 -17.22 6.16 -7.57
C SER A 4 -16.60 6.65 -6.26
N SER A 5 -16.33 5.76 -5.30
CA SER A 5 -15.84 6.15 -3.98
C SER A 5 -14.32 6.03 -3.84
N LEU A 6 -13.69 7.12 -3.39
CA LEU A 6 -12.32 7.13 -2.89
C LEU A 6 -12.26 6.34 -1.57
N GLN A 7 -11.29 5.44 -1.42
CA GLN A 7 -11.12 4.62 -0.22
C GLN A 7 -9.67 4.60 0.26
N GLU A 8 -9.46 4.54 1.57
CA GLU A 8 -8.14 4.27 2.15
C GLU A 8 -7.84 2.78 2.09
N LEU A 9 -6.75 2.43 1.41
CA LEU A 9 -6.18 1.10 1.42
C LEU A 9 -5.12 1.03 2.51
N LEU A 10 -5.44 0.30 3.58
CA LEU A 10 -4.59 0.18 4.78
C LEU A 10 -3.79 -1.12 4.73
N THR A 11 -2.47 -1.02 4.61
CA THR A 11 -1.58 -2.19 4.63
C THR A 11 -0.83 -2.26 5.96
N PRO A 12 -1.13 -3.23 6.84
CA PRO A 12 -0.42 -3.36 8.11
C PRO A 12 1.05 -3.70 7.89
N VAL A 13 1.94 -3.02 8.60
CA VAL A 13 3.38 -3.30 8.58
C VAL A 13 3.79 -3.79 9.96
N THR A 14 4.31 -5.00 10.02
CA THR A 14 4.94 -5.52 11.24
C THR A 14 6.43 -5.39 11.12
N ALA A 15 7.04 -4.63 12.04
CA ALA A 15 8.47 -4.42 12.10
C ALA A 15 8.96 -4.54 13.55
N ARG A 16 10.24 -4.87 13.73
CA ARG A 16 10.87 -4.98 15.06
C ARG A 16 11.00 -3.62 15.75
N THR A 17 11.18 -2.57 14.95
CA THR A 17 11.26 -1.17 15.36
C THR A 17 10.14 -0.39 14.68
N ASP A 18 9.74 0.72 15.29
CA ASP A 18 8.71 1.60 14.74
C ASP A 18 9.13 2.16 13.36
N PRO A 19 8.39 1.86 12.27
CA PRO A 19 8.74 2.32 10.94
C PRO A 19 8.24 3.73 10.62
N THR A 20 7.40 4.35 11.46
CA THR A 20 6.64 5.56 11.08
C THR A 20 7.49 6.81 10.88
N GLY A 21 8.77 6.79 11.26
CA GLY A 21 9.73 7.86 11.00
C GLY A 21 10.37 7.80 9.60
N TYR A 22 10.13 6.73 8.83
CA TYR A 22 10.71 6.54 7.49
C TYR A 22 9.72 6.87 6.39
N THR A 23 10.23 7.31 5.24
CA THR A 23 9.41 7.46 4.03
C THR A 23 8.88 6.11 3.57
N VAL A 24 7.60 6.06 3.22
CA VAL A 24 6.92 4.86 2.74
C VAL A 24 6.28 5.09 1.37
N ARG A 25 6.37 4.07 0.52
CA ARG A 25 5.69 4.01 -0.78
C ARG A 25 4.91 2.72 -0.90
N VAL A 26 3.79 2.77 -1.60
CA VAL A 26 2.92 1.61 -1.82
C VAL A 26 2.67 1.43 -3.31
N ALA A 27 2.74 0.18 -3.77
CA ALA A 27 2.28 -0.23 -5.08
C ALA A 27 1.10 -1.21 -4.93
N VAL A 28 0.03 -1.01 -5.70
CA VAL A 28 -1.15 -1.88 -5.72
C VAL A 28 -1.15 -2.65 -7.03
N ILE A 29 -0.81 -3.94 -6.96
CA ILE A 29 -0.43 -4.75 -8.12
C ILE A 29 -1.40 -5.93 -8.27
N PRO A 30 -1.88 -6.25 -9.49
CA PRO A 30 -2.66 -7.46 -9.72
C PRO A 30 -1.95 -8.71 -9.20
N ASP A 31 -2.70 -9.65 -8.62
CA ASP A 31 -2.10 -10.86 -8.05
C ASP A 31 -1.30 -11.65 -9.11
N GLY A 32 -0.16 -12.20 -8.70
CA GLY A 32 0.80 -12.87 -9.57
C GLY A 32 1.79 -11.96 -10.31
N GLN A 33 1.63 -10.63 -10.24
CA GLN A 33 2.58 -9.67 -10.80
C GLN A 33 3.50 -9.06 -9.74
N ARG A 34 4.54 -8.34 -10.18
CA ARG A 34 5.48 -7.60 -9.32
C ARG A 34 5.48 -6.10 -9.70
N PRO A 35 5.75 -5.20 -8.75
CA PRO A 35 5.84 -3.77 -9.04
C PRO A 35 6.99 -3.43 -9.99
N GLU A 36 6.73 -2.53 -10.91
CA GLU A 36 7.69 -1.80 -11.72
C GLU A 36 7.90 -0.38 -11.17
N SER A 37 8.86 0.36 -11.72
CA SER A 37 9.25 1.68 -11.19
C SER A 37 8.10 2.70 -11.18
N GLY A 38 7.16 2.60 -12.13
CA GLY A 38 6.00 3.49 -12.26
C GLY A 38 4.83 3.18 -11.31
N ASP A 39 4.83 2.02 -10.65
CA ASP A 39 3.69 1.58 -9.85
C ASP A 39 3.67 2.18 -8.43
N TRP A 40 4.84 2.61 -7.96
CA TRP A 40 5.04 3.05 -6.59
C TRP A 40 4.53 4.46 -6.35
N GLN A 41 3.51 4.58 -5.50
CA GLN A 41 2.94 5.84 -5.06
C GLN A 41 3.45 6.22 -3.67
N GLU A 42 3.57 7.52 -3.39
CA GLU A 42 3.79 8.00 -2.02
C GLU A 42 2.60 7.61 -1.14
N ALA A 43 2.89 7.15 0.06
CA ALA A 43 1.92 6.69 1.04
C ALA A 43 2.21 7.34 2.39
N GLU A 44 1.22 7.30 3.27
CA GLU A 44 1.33 7.89 4.61
C GLU A 44 1.27 6.80 5.69
N TRP A 45 1.93 7.05 6.81
CA TRP A 45 1.77 6.20 7.98
C TRP A 45 0.52 6.60 8.76
N VAL A 46 -0.34 5.63 9.06
CA VAL A 46 -1.42 5.78 10.04
C VAL A 46 -1.28 4.73 11.12
N THR A 47 -1.56 5.09 12.38
CA THR A 47 -1.50 4.15 13.51
C THR A 47 -2.90 3.79 13.97
N ILE A 48 -3.24 2.51 13.90
CA ILE A 48 -4.56 1.99 14.30
C ILE A 48 -4.36 0.89 15.33
N GLY A 49 -4.96 1.04 16.50
CA GLY A 49 -4.81 0.06 17.59
C GLY A 49 -3.35 -0.17 18.03
N GLY A 50 -2.47 0.83 17.84
CA GLY A 50 -1.04 0.76 18.16
C GLY A 50 -0.18 0.07 17.10
N LEU A 51 -0.75 -0.32 15.95
CA LEU A 51 -0.01 -0.90 14.82
C LEU A 51 0.12 0.13 13.68
N PRO A 52 1.29 0.23 13.03
CA PRO A 52 1.48 1.11 11.89
C PRO A 52 0.95 0.48 10.60
N TYR A 53 0.27 1.29 9.80
CA TYR A 53 -0.26 0.93 8.49
C TYR A 53 0.28 1.92 7.46
N ALA A 54 0.72 1.40 6.31
CA ALA A 54 0.90 2.23 5.12
C ALA A 54 -0.48 2.47 4.50
N SER A 55 -0.88 3.74 4.41
CA SER A 55 -2.17 4.19 3.89
C SER A 55 -2.00 4.81 2.51
N LEU A 56 -2.83 4.36 1.57
CA LEU A 56 -2.88 4.89 0.21
C LEU A 56 -4.34 5.10 -0.21
N LEU A 57 -4.65 6.27 -0.76
CA LEU A 57 -5.98 6.54 -1.33
C LEU A 57 -6.13 5.90 -2.71
N VAL A 58 -7.13 5.04 -2.87
CA VAL A 58 -7.44 4.31 -4.10
C VAL A 58 -8.85 4.63 -4.61
N GLY A 59 -9.08 4.48 -5.90
CA GLY A 59 -10.35 4.80 -6.57
C GLY A 59 -10.35 6.18 -7.22
N PRO A 60 -11.47 6.63 -7.82
CA PRO A 60 -11.53 7.87 -8.59
C PRO A 60 -11.00 9.10 -7.82
N GLY A 61 -10.02 9.79 -8.41
CA GLY A 61 -9.35 10.93 -7.78
C GLY A 61 -8.25 10.57 -6.77
N GLY A 62 -8.02 9.28 -6.51
CA GLY A 62 -6.92 8.77 -5.68
C GLY A 62 -5.64 8.51 -6.47
N ALA A 63 -4.61 8.06 -5.75
CA ALA A 63 -3.28 7.79 -6.31
C ALA A 63 -3.27 6.60 -7.27
N VAL A 64 -4.17 5.62 -7.07
CA VAL A 64 -4.30 4.44 -7.93
C VAL A 64 -5.77 4.19 -8.28
N GLN A 65 -6.04 3.99 -9.56
CA GLN A 65 -7.32 3.46 -10.03
C GLN A 65 -7.28 1.94 -9.99
N VAL A 66 -8.16 1.33 -9.20
CA VAL A 66 -8.27 -0.14 -9.08
C VAL A 66 -9.58 -0.61 -9.71
N SER A 67 -9.50 -1.60 -10.61
CA SER A 67 -10.66 -2.30 -11.15
C SER A 67 -11.04 -3.48 -10.26
N ARG A 68 -12.19 -4.12 -10.52
CA ARG A 68 -12.53 -5.37 -9.84
C ARG A 68 -11.50 -6.45 -10.15
N GLY A 69 -11.05 -7.18 -9.13
CA GLY A 69 -10.07 -8.26 -9.29
C GLY A 69 -9.21 -8.53 -8.06
N PRO A 70 -8.34 -9.54 -8.11
CA PRO A 70 -7.39 -9.85 -7.06
C PRO A 70 -6.12 -8.98 -7.16
N TYR A 71 -5.67 -8.45 -6.02
CA TYR A 71 -4.50 -7.57 -5.92
C TYR A 71 -3.65 -7.93 -4.69
N ARG A 72 -2.41 -7.43 -4.68
CA ARG A 72 -1.52 -7.33 -3.53
C ARG A 72 -1.01 -5.91 -3.39
N THR A 73 -0.83 -5.46 -2.16
CA THR A 73 -0.04 -4.27 -1.86
C THR A 73 1.41 -4.66 -1.64
N TRP A 74 2.31 -3.90 -2.23
CA TRP A 74 3.73 -3.93 -1.91
C TRP A 74 4.07 -2.64 -1.18
N VAL A 75 4.75 -2.73 -0.05
CA VAL A 75 5.18 -1.59 0.77
C VAL A 75 6.69 -1.51 0.71
N GLU A 76 7.19 -0.38 0.25
CA GLU A 76 8.61 -0.03 0.22
C GLU A 76 8.87 1.00 1.31
N ILE A 77 9.81 0.72 2.20
CA ILE A 77 10.19 1.64 3.29
C ILE A 77 11.62 2.08 3.05
N THR A 78 11.87 3.38 2.99
CA THR A 78 13.22 3.93 2.82
C THR A 78 13.85 4.18 4.18
N ALA A 79 14.68 3.25 4.65
CA ALA A 79 15.32 3.28 5.96
C ALA A 79 16.85 3.13 5.80
N PRO A 80 17.58 4.20 5.45
CA PRO A 80 18.98 4.11 5.05
C PRO A 80 19.87 3.37 6.06
N PRO A 81 20.76 2.47 5.60
CA PRO A 81 21.10 2.18 4.19
C PRO A 81 20.13 1.22 3.49
N GLU A 82 19.12 0.73 4.20
CA GLU A 82 18.21 -0.31 3.74
C GLU A 82 16.99 0.26 3.03
N LYS A 83 16.39 -0.58 2.19
CA LYS A 83 15.13 -0.28 1.50
C LYS A 83 14.26 -1.53 1.41
N PRO A 84 13.76 -2.05 2.55
CA PRO A 84 12.97 -3.27 2.55
C PRO A 84 11.67 -3.09 1.75
N VAL A 85 11.29 -4.18 1.08
CA VAL A 85 10.02 -4.29 0.35
C VAL A 85 9.27 -5.51 0.88
N VAL A 86 8.03 -5.30 1.31
CA VAL A 86 7.15 -6.36 1.84
C VAL A 86 5.86 -6.42 1.06
N ALA A 87 5.35 -7.63 0.79
CA ALA A 87 4.10 -7.85 0.09
C ALA A 87 3.01 -8.33 1.06
N SER A 88 1.79 -7.85 0.87
CA SER A 88 0.62 -8.35 1.59
C SER A 88 0.16 -9.72 1.06
N PRO A 89 -0.74 -10.40 1.79
CA PRO A 89 -1.64 -11.38 1.21
C PRO A 89 -2.50 -10.78 0.08
N THR A 90 -3.05 -11.64 -0.77
CA THR A 90 -4.00 -11.23 -1.82
C THR A 90 -5.30 -10.71 -1.20
N PHE A 91 -5.83 -9.61 -1.73
CA PHE A 91 -7.17 -9.10 -1.44
C PHE A 91 -7.97 -8.93 -2.74
N HIS A 92 -9.30 -8.83 -2.62
CA HIS A 92 -10.19 -8.70 -3.78
C HIS A 92 -10.92 -7.36 -3.75
N VAL A 93 -10.91 -6.66 -4.88
CA VAL A 93 -11.81 -5.54 -5.16
C VAL A 93 -13.06 -6.11 -5.84
N THR A 94 -14.23 -5.92 -5.23
CA THR A 94 -15.52 -6.50 -5.67
C THR A 94 -16.49 -5.48 -6.25
#